data_AF-R9J5I5-F1
#
_entry.id   AF-R9J5I5-F1
#
_cell.length_a   1.000
_cell.length_b   1.000
_cell.length_c   1.000
_cell.angle_alpha   90.00
_cell.angle_beta   90.00
_cell.angle_gamma   90.00
#
_symmetry.space_group_name_H-M   'P 1'
#
loop_
_entity.id
_entity.type
_entity.pdbx_description
1 polymer ?
#
loop_
_entity_poly.entity_id
_entity_poly.type
_entity_poly.pdbx_seq_one_letter_code
_entity_poly.pdbx_strand_id
1 'polypeptide(L)'
;MSIDVEGIIRKRIFFQDAFFQDEIREDFFIEKKMKHAWAAQMEVLKEIDRICKRNEIRYFADSGTLLGAVRHKGFIPWDDDIDLAMLREDYLRFFSVADKELPDGWRILDLAHGSDQLFGRITNGDRYDSGADHMLRFHGCPYAVGIDIFPIDNVPSAKEEEQVWYAVLKYLQGMIYRLSVDVEAWRAEDMEMDIRKAEELCRVKLFRNKSLKFQLVNLMDGLVQSYRTTESDELELAAFDIAKDVRYKYERSWYEESILTPFENIMIPIPVGYHGVLSALYGSDYMVPKREGGDHEYPFYKKQDMELQRLYREGKENGGNHAEI
;
A
#
# COMPACT_ATOMS: atom_id res chain seq x y z
N MET A 1 -27.78 -16.67 11.28
CA MET A 1 -28.06 -16.63 9.83
C MET A 1 -27.38 -17.82 9.19
N SER A 2 -28.00 -18.48 8.21
CA SER A 2 -27.34 -19.53 7.42
C SER A 2 -26.31 -18.87 6.47
N ILE A 3 -25.10 -19.43 6.39
CA ILE A 3 -24.05 -18.97 5.47
C ILE A 3 -24.47 -19.32 4.04
N ASP A 4 -24.41 -18.35 3.12
CA ASP A 4 -24.64 -18.58 1.68
C ASP A 4 -23.38 -19.19 1.03
N VAL A 5 -23.14 -20.46 1.34
CA VAL A 5 -21.93 -21.17 0.90
C VAL A 5 -21.79 -21.18 -0.62
N GLU A 6 -22.87 -21.46 -1.35
CA GLU A 6 -22.83 -21.50 -2.82
C GLU A 6 -22.56 -20.11 -3.42
N GLY A 7 -23.20 -19.06 -2.90
CA GLY A 7 -23.01 -17.71 -3.38
C GLY A 7 -21.56 -17.22 -3.20
N ILE A 8 -20.94 -17.55 -2.08
CA ILE A 8 -19.55 -17.20 -1.78
C ILE A 8 -18.61 -17.96 -2.73
N ILE A 9 -18.76 -19.28 -2.85
CA ILE A 9 -17.88 -20.10 -3.69
C ILE A 9 -17.93 -19.65 -5.16
N ARG A 10 -19.11 -19.33 -5.69
CA ARG A 10 -19.26 -18.87 -7.09
C ARG A 10 -18.59 -17.52 -7.36
N LYS A 11 -18.52 -16.65 -6.34
CA LYS A 11 -17.92 -15.32 -6.45
C LYS A 11 -16.44 -15.29 -6.10
N ARG A 12 -15.88 -16.36 -5.55
CA ARG A 12 -14.47 -16.44 -5.15
C ARG A 12 -13.56 -16.77 -6.33
N ILE A 13 -12.30 -16.36 -6.29
CA ILE A 13 -11.27 -16.82 -7.21
C ILE A 13 -11.08 -18.34 -7.03
N PHE A 14 -10.83 -19.08 -8.11
CA PHE A 14 -10.60 -20.52 -8.03
C PHE A 14 -9.10 -20.82 -7.98
N PHE A 15 -8.65 -21.49 -6.91
CA PHE A 15 -7.29 -22.03 -6.77
C PHE A 15 -7.35 -23.56 -6.78
N GLN A 16 -6.33 -24.19 -7.36
CA GLN A 16 -6.15 -25.63 -7.23
C GLN A 16 -5.66 -25.97 -5.83
N ASP A 17 -6.04 -27.13 -5.29
CA ASP A 17 -5.64 -27.55 -3.93
C ASP A 17 -4.12 -27.57 -3.71
N ALA A 18 -3.35 -27.83 -4.77
CA ALA A 18 -1.89 -27.80 -4.77
C ALA A 18 -1.31 -26.42 -4.43
N PHE A 19 -2.04 -25.32 -4.72
CA PHE A 19 -1.61 -23.96 -4.39
C PHE A 19 -1.46 -23.74 -2.87
N PHE A 20 -2.28 -24.42 -2.07
CA PHE A 20 -2.31 -24.28 -0.61
C PHE A 20 -1.35 -25.23 0.12
N GLN A 21 -0.44 -25.88 -0.61
CA GLN A 21 0.61 -26.70 -0.01
C GLN A 21 1.87 -25.87 0.24
N ASP A 22 2.70 -26.34 1.17
CA ASP A 22 4.04 -25.80 1.33
C ASP A 22 4.82 -25.96 0.01
N GLU A 23 5.59 -24.94 -0.37
CA GLU A 23 6.35 -24.92 -1.63
C GLU A 23 7.78 -24.48 -1.36
N ILE A 24 8.75 -25.06 -2.09
CA ILE A 24 10.07 -24.46 -2.22
C ILE A 24 10.16 -23.83 -3.61
N ARG A 25 10.30 -22.50 -3.65
CA ARG A 25 10.43 -21.71 -4.89
C ARG A 25 11.74 -20.93 -4.80
N GLU A 26 12.64 -21.15 -5.77
CA GLU A 26 13.98 -20.53 -5.78
C GLU A 26 14.75 -20.67 -4.45
N ASP A 27 14.83 -21.88 -3.91
CA ASP A 27 15.45 -22.20 -2.62
C ASP A 27 14.88 -21.40 -1.41
N PHE A 28 13.66 -20.89 -1.53
CA PHE A 28 12.92 -20.24 -0.46
C PHE A 28 11.71 -21.08 -0.08
N PHE A 29 11.53 -21.32 1.22
CA PHE A 29 10.41 -22.09 1.74
C PHE A 29 9.19 -21.18 1.96
N ILE A 30 8.12 -21.45 1.23
CA ILE A 30 6.85 -20.75 1.33
C ILE A 30 5.90 -21.64 2.12
N GLU A 31 5.56 -21.20 3.33
CA GLU A 31 4.55 -21.87 4.16
C GLU A 31 3.17 -21.80 3.51
N LYS A 32 2.36 -22.85 3.65
CA LYS A 32 0.94 -22.86 3.27
C LYS A 32 0.17 -21.65 3.82
N LYS A 33 0.57 -21.17 5.00
CA LYS A 33 -0.02 -19.99 5.64
C LYS A 33 0.12 -18.74 4.76
N MET A 34 1.28 -18.56 4.14
CA MET A 34 1.50 -17.48 3.18
C MET A 34 0.64 -17.65 1.94
N LYS A 35 0.48 -18.90 1.44
CA LYS A 35 -0.42 -19.18 0.31
C LYS A 35 -1.86 -18.75 0.58
N HIS A 36 -2.37 -19.03 1.78
CA HIS A 36 -3.70 -18.55 2.19
C HIS A 36 -3.76 -17.02 2.25
N ALA A 37 -2.72 -16.37 2.77
CA ALA A 37 -2.64 -14.90 2.81
C ALA A 37 -2.61 -14.27 1.40
N TRP A 38 -1.81 -14.81 0.49
CA TRP A 38 -1.79 -14.40 -0.93
C TRP A 38 -3.15 -14.56 -1.59
N ALA A 39 -3.81 -15.72 -1.42
CA ALA A 39 -5.16 -15.93 -1.96
C ALA A 39 -6.18 -14.92 -1.41
N ALA A 40 -6.09 -14.58 -0.11
CA ALA A 40 -6.95 -13.57 0.49
C ALA A 40 -6.70 -12.16 -0.09
N GLN A 41 -5.44 -11.77 -0.30
CA GLN A 41 -5.11 -10.51 -0.95
C GLN A 41 -5.63 -10.46 -2.38
N MET A 42 -5.58 -11.56 -3.12
CA MET A 42 -6.14 -11.61 -4.47
C MET A 42 -7.66 -11.41 -4.48
N GLU A 43 -8.39 -11.79 -3.42
CA GLU A 43 -9.81 -11.42 -3.28
C GLU A 43 -10.01 -9.91 -3.02
N VAL A 44 -9.10 -9.26 -2.30
CA VAL A 44 -9.07 -7.79 -2.15
C VAL A 44 -8.79 -7.12 -3.49
N LEU A 45 -7.79 -7.60 -4.22
CA LEU A 45 -7.43 -7.10 -5.55
C LEU A 45 -8.59 -7.21 -6.52
N LYS A 46 -9.30 -8.34 -6.49
CA LYS A 46 -10.49 -8.55 -7.32
C LYS A 46 -11.59 -7.52 -7.06
N GLU A 47 -11.79 -7.12 -5.80
CA GLU A 47 -12.78 -6.11 -5.45
C GLU A 47 -12.33 -4.70 -5.89
N ILE A 48 -11.05 -4.39 -5.74
CA ILE A 48 -10.45 -3.16 -6.29
C ILE A 48 -10.62 -3.12 -7.81
N ASP A 49 -10.29 -4.20 -8.51
CA ASP A 49 -10.44 -4.33 -9.97
C ASP A 49 -11.90 -4.16 -10.41
N ARG A 50 -12.86 -4.74 -9.67
CA ARG A 50 -14.30 -4.55 -9.92
C ARG A 50 -14.69 -3.07 -9.86
N ILE A 51 -14.25 -2.37 -8.81
CA ILE A 51 -14.54 -0.93 -8.62
C ILE A 51 -13.87 -0.12 -9.74
N CYS A 52 -12.61 -0.42 -10.06
CA CYS A 52 -11.86 0.27 -11.10
C CYS A 52 -12.51 0.11 -12.47
N LYS A 53 -12.87 -1.12 -12.86
CA LYS A 53 -13.56 -1.41 -14.13
C LYS A 53 -14.91 -0.72 -14.24
N ARG A 54 -15.68 -0.70 -13.16
CA ARG A 54 -17.00 -0.06 -13.15
C ARG A 54 -16.92 1.46 -13.32
N ASN A 55 -15.86 2.06 -12.81
CA ASN A 55 -15.68 3.52 -12.79
C ASN A 55 -14.68 4.04 -13.82
N GLU A 56 -14.18 3.18 -14.71
CA GLU A 56 -13.18 3.53 -15.73
C GLU A 56 -11.95 4.20 -15.10
N ILE A 57 -11.41 3.56 -14.06
CA ILE A 57 -10.22 3.98 -13.33
C ILE A 57 -9.10 3.02 -13.70
N ARG A 58 -7.95 3.56 -14.09
CA ARG A 58 -6.78 2.76 -14.41
C ARG A 58 -5.89 2.61 -13.18
N TYR A 59 -5.42 1.39 -12.97
CA TYR A 59 -4.41 1.07 -11.98
C TYR A 59 -3.38 0.13 -12.58
N PHE A 60 -2.24 0.02 -11.92
CA PHE A 60 -1.11 -0.78 -12.36
C PHE A 60 -0.58 -1.57 -11.16
N ALA A 61 -0.08 -2.78 -11.38
CA ALA A 61 0.83 -3.41 -10.45
C ALA A 61 2.06 -2.52 -10.31
N ASP A 62 2.58 -2.38 -9.10
CA ASP A 62 3.77 -1.60 -8.81
C ASP A 62 4.78 -2.38 -7.97
N SER A 63 6.00 -1.86 -7.84
CA SER A 63 7.00 -2.36 -6.89
C SER A 63 7.21 -3.90 -6.96
N GLY A 64 7.13 -4.60 -5.82
CA GLY A 64 7.34 -6.06 -5.74
C GLY A 64 6.33 -6.84 -6.56
N THR A 65 5.08 -6.36 -6.61
CA THR A 65 4.00 -6.96 -7.39
C THR A 65 4.26 -6.86 -8.90
N LEU A 66 4.69 -5.70 -9.39
CA LEU A 66 5.07 -5.52 -10.80
C LEU A 66 6.23 -6.44 -11.18
N LEU A 67 7.26 -6.49 -10.34
CA LEU A 67 8.42 -7.34 -10.55
C LEU A 67 8.01 -8.82 -10.54
N GLY A 68 7.14 -9.23 -9.62
CA GLY A 68 6.55 -10.57 -9.54
C GLY A 68 5.77 -10.94 -10.80
N ALA A 69 4.88 -10.07 -11.26
CA ALA A 69 4.10 -10.27 -12.48
C ALA A 69 4.99 -10.46 -13.72
N VAL A 70 6.06 -9.68 -13.86
CA VAL A 70 6.98 -9.77 -14.99
C VAL A 70 7.89 -10.99 -14.90
N ARG A 71 8.53 -11.21 -13.75
CA ARG A 71 9.59 -12.21 -13.55
C ARG A 71 9.06 -13.60 -13.20
N HIS A 72 8.09 -13.69 -12.30
CA HIS A 72 7.59 -14.95 -11.74
C HIS A 72 6.21 -15.35 -12.25
N LYS A 73 5.49 -14.43 -12.91
CA LYS A 73 4.08 -14.61 -13.28
C LYS A 73 3.19 -14.79 -12.05
N GLY A 74 3.55 -14.14 -10.94
CA GLY A 74 2.92 -14.32 -9.62
C GLY A 74 3.76 -13.66 -8.54
N PHE A 75 3.56 -14.07 -7.28
CA PHE A 75 4.31 -13.53 -6.16
C PHE A 75 5.81 -13.89 -6.25
N ILE A 76 6.65 -12.95 -5.84
CA ILE A 76 8.05 -13.23 -5.52
C ILE A 76 8.06 -14.12 -4.26
N PRO A 77 8.91 -15.17 -4.17
CA PRO A 77 8.82 -16.15 -3.08
C PRO A 77 8.91 -15.57 -1.67
N TRP A 78 9.67 -14.49 -1.50
CA TRP A 78 9.93 -13.80 -0.22
C TRP A 78 9.18 -12.48 -0.07
N ASP A 79 8.11 -12.31 -0.84
CA ASP A 79 7.25 -11.13 -0.83
C ASP A 79 5.87 -11.50 -0.27
N ASP A 80 5.23 -10.60 0.47
CA ASP A 80 4.02 -10.92 1.24
C ASP A 80 2.84 -10.00 1.02
N ASP A 81 2.95 -8.98 0.18
CA ASP A 81 1.89 -8.03 -0.10
C ASP A 81 1.63 -7.81 -1.59
N ILE A 82 0.61 -7.01 -1.88
CA ILE A 82 0.28 -6.51 -3.21
C ILE A 82 0.34 -4.99 -3.18
N ASP A 83 1.15 -4.43 -4.07
CA ASP A 83 1.28 -3.01 -4.33
C ASP A 83 0.68 -2.64 -5.68
N LEU A 84 -0.17 -1.62 -5.66
CA LEU A 84 -0.73 -1.01 -6.85
C LEU A 84 -0.29 0.45 -6.94
N ALA A 85 -0.28 1.00 -8.14
CA ALA A 85 -0.13 2.42 -8.37
C ALA A 85 -1.22 2.96 -9.30
N MET A 86 -1.56 4.23 -9.10
CA MET A 86 -2.53 4.97 -9.92
C MET A 86 -1.98 6.37 -10.19
N LEU A 87 -2.22 6.92 -11.38
CA LEU A 87 -2.01 8.36 -11.60
C LEU A 87 -2.85 9.15 -10.60
N ARG A 88 -2.34 10.28 -10.10
CA ARG A 88 -2.99 11.04 -9.01
C ARG A 88 -4.48 11.30 -9.22
N GLU A 89 -4.90 11.64 -10.44
CA GLU A 89 -6.32 11.87 -10.75
C GLU A 89 -7.16 10.58 -10.60
N ASP A 90 -6.64 9.44 -11.05
CA ASP A 90 -7.29 8.14 -10.89
C ASP A 90 -7.30 7.68 -9.43
N TYR A 91 -6.22 7.93 -8.68
CA TYR A 91 -6.14 7.71 -7.23
C TYR A 91 -7.27 8.47 -6.50
N LEU A 92 -7.41 9.77 -6.78
CA LEU A 92 -8.46 10.59 -6.16
C LEU A 92 -9.87 10.12 -6.56
N ARG A 93 -10.07 9.75 -7.84
CA ARG A 93 -11.34 9.19 -8.32
C ARG A 93 -11.66 7.88 -7.60
N PHE A 94 -10.70 6.98 -7.43
CA PHE A 94 -10.88 5.69 -6.77
C PHE A 94 -11.38 5.86 -5.34
N PHE A 95 -10.66 6.63 -4.51
CA PHE A 95 -11.06 6.83 -3.12
C PHE A 95 -12.36 7.64 -2.97
N SER A 96 -12.74 8.44 -3.97
CA SER A 96 -14.05 9.14 -3.97
C SER A 96 -15.26 8.22 -4.16
N VAL A 97 -15.08 7.03 -4.75
CA VAL A 97 -16.15 6.06 -5.02
C VAL A 97 -16.05 4.80 -4.15
N ALA A 98 -14.85 4.45 -3.68
CA ALA A 98 -14.59 3.20 -2.96
C ALA A 98 -15.48 3.03 -1.72
N ASP A 99 -15.67 4.08 -0.92
CA ASP A 99 -16.46 4.02 0.33
C ASP A 99 -17.90 3.52 0.12
N LYS A 100 -18.49 3.83 -1.05
CA LYS A 100 -19.86 3.44 -1.39
C LYS A 100 -19.97 2.07 -2.04
N GLU A 101 -18.85 1.53 -2.51
CA GLU A 101 -18.83 0.30 -3.30
C GLU A 101 -18.18 -0.87 -2.57
N LEU A 102 -17.37 -0.60 -1.55
CA LEU A 102 -16.71 -1.65 -0.78
C LEU A 102 -17.72 -2.48 0.01
N PRO A 103 -17.46 -3.79 0.16
CA PRO A 103 -18.28 -4.66 1.01
C PRO A 103 -18.29 -4.19 2.47
N ASP A 104 -19.40 -4.48 3.16
CA ASP A 104 -19.51 -4.22 4.61
C ASP A 104 -18.35 -4.85 5.38
N GLY A 105 -17.82 -4.09 6.35
CA GLY A 105 -16.70 -4.50 7.20
C GLY A 105 -15.30 -4.21 6.62
N TRP A 106 -15.20 -3.90 5.33
CA TRP A 106 -13.93 -3.49 4.72
C TRP A 106 -13.57 -2.06 5.15
N ARG A 107 -12.30 -1.69 5.00
CA ARG A 107 -11.78 -0.39 5.42
C ARG A 107 -10.95 0.28 4.33
N ILE A 108 -11.05 1.60 4.31
CA ILE A 108 -10.15 2.49 3.59
C ILE A 108 -9.21 3.09 4.63
N LEU A 109 -7.92 3.02 4.37
CA LEU A 109 -6.88 3.68 5.14
C LEU A 109 -6.16 4.64 4.20
N ASP A 110 -6.59 5.89 4.19
CA ASP A 110 -5.94 6.99 3.48
C ASP A 110 -5.94 8.25 4.36
N LEU A 111 -5.36 9.34 3.86
CA LEU A 111 -5.31 10.60 4.57
C LEU A 111 -6.70 11.18 4.90
N ALA A 112 -7.67 11.01 4.01
CA ALA A 112 -9.05 11.51 4.19
C ALA A 112 -9.80 10.75 5.29
N HIS A 113 -9.43 9.50 5.54
CA HIS A 113 -9.99 8.62 6.57
C HIS A 113 -9.13 8.57 7.84
N GLY A 114 -8.20 9.52 8.01
CA GLY A 114 -7.45 9.71 9.25
C GLY A 114 -6.15 8.91 9.37
N SER A 115 -5.71 8.24 8.30
CA SER A 115 -4.35 7.71 8.20
C SER A 115 -3.34 8.87 8.11
N ASP A 116 -2.12 8.64 8.59
CA ASP A 116 -0.99 9.55 8.38
C ASP A 116 -0.06 9.08 7.25
N GLN A 117 -0.47 8.06 6.51
CA GLN A 117 0.17 7.59 5.28
C GLN A 117 -0.24 8.46 4.09
N LEU A 118 0.70 8.63 3.14
CA LEU A 118 0.49 9.41 1.91
C LEU A 118 0.17 8.54 0.68
N PHE A 119 -0.14 7.28 0.95
CA PHE A 119 -0.75 6.33 0.03
C PHE A 119 -2.04 5.83 0.67
N GLY A 120 -2.86 5.16 -0.13
CA GLY A 120 -4.11 4.59 0.33
C GLY A 120 -4.01 3.08 0.44
N ARG A 121 -4.75 2.48 1.37
CA ARG A 121 -4.85 1.02 1.51
C ARG A 121 -6.31 0.59 1.61
N ILE A 122 -6.65 -0.48 0.91
CA ILE A 122 -7.94 -1.16 1.08
C ILE A 122 -7.70 -2.44 1.88
N THR A 123 -8.44 -2.65 2.96
CA THR A 123 -8.34 -3.86 3.77
C THR A 123 -9.68 -4.60 3.86
N ASN A 124 -9.63 -5.92 3.93
CA ASN A 124 -10.81 -6.76 4.13
C ASN A 124 -11.34 -6.76 5.58
N GLY A 125 -10.74 -5.96 6.46
CA GLY A 125 -11.04 -5.88 7.88
C GLY A 125 -9.90 -5.19 8.63
N ASP A 126 -10.04 -5.05 9.94
CA ASP A 126 -9.07 -4.40 10.84
C ASP A 126 -8.48 -5.36 11.90
N ARG A 127 -8.87 -6.62 11.87
CA ARG A 127 -8.49 -7.63 12.87
C ARG A 127 -8.57 -9.05 12.33
N TYR A 128 -8.01 -9.96 13.10
CA TYR A 128 -8.16 -11.41 12.93
C TYR A 128 -9.64 -11.82 12.97
N ASP A 129 -10.06 -12.67 12.02
CA ASP A 129 -11.44 -13.15 11.89
C ASP A 129 -11.45 -14.65 11.51
N SER A 130 -11.85 -15.49 12.47
CA SER A 130 -12.04 -16.94 12.27
C SER A 130 -13.49 -17.33 11.98
N GLY A 131 -14.36 -16.36 11.71
CA GLY A 131 -15.75 -16.60 11.34
C GLY A 131 -15.86 -17.45 10.07
N ALA A 132 -16.78 -18.41 10.05
CA ALA A 132 -16.90 -19.35 8.94
C ALA A 132 -17.17 -18.68 7.57
N ASP A 133 -17.88 -17.54 7.55
CA ASP A 133 -18.08 -16.74 6.34
C ASP A 133 -16.77 -16.12 5.82
N HIS A 134 -16.01 -15.47 6.71
CA HIS A 134 -14.70 -14.90 6.41
C HIS A 134 -13.75 -15.98 5.89
N MET A 135 -13.62 -17.08 6.64
CA MET A 135 -12.73 -18.18 6.29
C MET A 135 -13.11 -18.82 4.95
N LEU A 136 -14.40 -18.91 4.63
CA LEU A 136 -14.81 -19.37 3.30
C LEU A 136 -14.47 -18.37 2.21
N ARG A 137 -14.70 -17.08 2.43
CA ARG A 137 -14.44 -16.02 1.44
C ARG A 137 -12.95 -15.84 1.15
N PHE A 138 -12.11 -15.86 2.18
CA PHE A 138 -10.67 -15.58 2.09
C PHE A 138 -9.83 -16.85 2.16
N HIS A 139 -10.35 -17.95 1.61
CA HIS A 139 -9.61 -19.19 1.41
C HIS A 139 -8.99 -19.79 2.68
N GLY A 140 -9.56 -19.55 3.85
CA GLY A 140 -9.03 -20.02 5.13
C GLY A 140 -7.93 -19.14 5.72
N CYS A 141 -7.69 -17.95 5.15
CA CYS A 141 -6.90 -16.92 5.78
C CYS A 141 -7.75 -16.23 6.87
N PRO A 142 -7.29 -16.18 8.12
CA PRO A 142 -8.00 -15.47 9.19
C PRO A 142 -7.49 -14.03 9.39
N TYR A 143 -6.46 -13.62 8.64
CA TYR A 143 -5.80 -12.33 8.85
C TYR A 143 -6.56 -11.20 8.16
N ALA A 144 -6.53 -10.02 8.78
CA ALA A 144 -6.79 -8.81 8.04
C ALA A 144 -5.65 -8.64 7.01
N VAL A 145 -6.02 -8.56 5.73
CA VAL A 145 -5.10 -8.35 4.62
C VAL A 145 -5.45 -7.04 3.92
N GLY A 146 -4.43 -6.36 3.40
CA GLY A 146 -4.58 -5.08 2.75
C GLY A 146 -3.76 -4.99 1.47
N ILE A 147 -4.18 -4.10 0.57
CA ILE A 147 -3.47 -3.77 -0.66
C ILE A 147 -3.15 -2.29 -0.64
N ASP A 148 -1.88 -1.97 -0.86
CA ASP A 148 -1.40 -0.60 -0.99
C ASP A 148 -1.64 -0.05 -2.38
N ILE A 149 -2.00 1.23 -2.43
CA ILE A 149 -2.29 1.97 -3.65
C ILE A 149 -1.50 3.28 -3.56
N PHE A 150 -0.43 3.37 -4.34
CA PHE A 150 0.44 4.53 -4.38
C PHE A 150 -0.01 5.53 -5.45
N PRO A 151 -0.09 6.82 -5.11
CA PRO A 151 -0.29 7.86 -6.11
C PRO A 151 1.00 8.12 -6.88
N ILE A 152 0.89 8.16 -8.20
CA ILE A 152 1.92 8.63 -9.12
C ILE A 152 1.64 10.09 -9.44
N ASP A 153 2.61 10.95 -9.15
CA ASP A 153 2.49 12.40 -9.19
C ASP A 153 3.27 13.02 -10.33
N ASN A 154 2.75 14.13 -10.84
CA ASN A 154 3.45 14.93 -11.84
C ASN A 154 4.60 15.69 -11.19
N VAL A 155 5.75 15.69 -11.85
CA VAL A 155 6.90 16.50 -11.47
C VAL A 155 6.80 17.87 -12.14
N PRO A 156 7.16 18.99 -11.48
CA PRO A 156 7.27 20.29 -12.15
C PRO A 156 8.20 20.23 -13.37
N SER A 157 7.73 20.73 -14.52
CA SER A 157 8.52 20.67 -15.77
C SER A 157 9.68 21.69 -15.81
N ALA A 158 9.51 22.83 -15.14
CA ALA A 158 10.58 23.81 -14.99
C ALA A 158 11.55 23.34 -13.89
N LYS A 159 12.85 23.23 -14.22
CA LYS A 159 13.85 22.65 -13.30
C LYS A 159 14.06 23.48 -12.03
N GLU A 160 13.91 24.80 -12.12
CA GLU A 160 13.96 25.67 -10.95
C GLU A 160 12.75 25.44 -10.02
N GLU A 161 11.56 25.25 -10.59
CA GLU A 161 10.36 24.92 -9.81
C GLU A 161 10.47 23.55 -9.17
N GLU A 162 10.97 22.56 -9.91
CA GLU A 162 11.24 21.20 -9.41
C GLU A 162 12.19 21.22 -8.20
N GLN A 163 13.28 21.99 -8.29
CA GLN A 163 14.25 22.13 -7.20
C GLN A 163 13.62 22.74 -5.94
N VAL A 164 12.83 23.80 -6.10
CA VAL A 164 12.14 24.45 -4.97
C VAL A 164 11.09 23.52 -4.38
N TRP A 165 10.27 22.89 -5.22
CA TRP A 165 9.24 21.94 -4.82
C TRP A 165 9.84 20.78 -4.01
N TYR A 166 10.90 20.16 -4.51
CA TYR A 166 11.59 19.06 -3.84
C TYR A 166 12.25 19.51 -2.51
N ALA A 167 12.88 20.69 -2.48
CA ALA A 167 13.50 21.22 -1.27
C ALA A 167 12.48 21.45 -0.15
N VAL A 168 11.28 21.95 -0.49
CA VAL A 168 10.19 22.13 0.48
C VAL A 168 9.64 20.77 0.94
N LEU A 169 9.39 19.83 0.03
CA LEU A 169 8.93 18.48 0.40
C LEU A 169 9.93 17.76 1.32
N LYS A 170 11.23 17.78 1.00
CA LYS A 170 12.28 17.19 1.84
C LYS A 170 12.35 17.85 3.22
N TYR A 171 12.12 19.16 3.29
CA TYR A 171 12.06 19.87 4.56
C TYR A 171 10.85 19.44 5.42
N LEU A 172 9.66 19.35 4.81
CA LEU A 172 8.45 18.88 5.49
C LEU A 172 8.60 17.41 5.94
N GLN A 173 9.12 16.54 5.08
CA GLN A 173 9.38 15.14 5.40
C GLN A 173 10.35 14.99 6.59
N GLY A 174 11.41 15.81 6.64
CA GLY A 174 12.32 15.82 7.78
C GLY A 174 11.63 16.16 9.10
N MET A 175 10.70 17.12 9.07
CA MET A 175 9.87 17.45 10.25
C MET A 175 8.92 16.31 10.62
N ILE A 176 8.24 15.70 9.64
CA ILE A 176 7.33 14.55 9.84
C ILE A 176 8.08 13.36 10.45
N TYR A 177 9.28 13.07 9.94
CA TYR A 177 10.15 12.01 10.46
C TYR A 177 10.53 12.26 11.92
N ARG A 178 10.99 13.47 12.26
CA ARG A 178 11.32 13.83 13.66
C ARG A 178 10.13 13.66 14.60
N LEU A 179 8.92 14.09 14.19
CA LEU A 179 7.70 13.88 14.98
C LEU A 179 7.35 12.41 15.17
N SER A 180 7.78 11.54 14.26
CA SER A 180 7.43 10.12 14.28
C SER A 180 8.44 9.27 15.05
N VAL A 181 9.72 9.67 15.07
CA VAL A 181 10.81 8.82 15.57
C VAL A 181 11.52 9.41 16.79
N ASP A 182 11.64 10.73 16.89
CA ASP A 182 12.51 11.36 17.90
C ASP A 182 12.02 12.75 18.32
N VAL A 183 10.74 12.82 18.70
CA VAL A 183 10.13 14.09 19.12
C VAL A 183 10.76 14.64 20.41
N GLU A 184 11.25 13.75 21.29
CA GLU A 184 11.84 14.11 22.58
C GLU A 184 13.21 14.79 22.43
N ALA A 185 14.01 14.41 21.42
CA ALA A 185 15.27 15.11 21.13
C ALA A 185 15.06 16.45 20.42
N TRP A 186 13.87 16.73 19.90
CA TRP A 186 13.59 17.98 19.18
C TRP A 186 13.30 19.12 20.15
N ARG A 187 14.34 19.92 20.43
CA ARG A 187 14.24 21.09 21.31
C ARG A 187 13.09 22.01 20.90
N ALA A 188 12.34 22.51 21.89
CA ALA A 188 11.16 23.33 21.65
C ALA A 188 11.45 24.61 20.83
N GLU A 189 12.61 25.24 21.03
CA GLU A 189 13.02 26.42 20.26
C GLU A 189 13.25 26.08 18.78
N ASP A 190 13.94 24.96 18.52
CA ASP A 190 14.24 24.50 17.16
C ASP A 190 12.96 24.05 16.44
N MET A 191 12.06 23.38 17.16
CA MET A 191 10.75 22.99 16.64
C MET A 191 9.91 24.21 16.25
N GLU A 192 9.82 25.23 17.10
CA GLU A 192 9.06 26.44 16.78
C GLU A 192 9.69 27.23 15.62
N MET A 193 11.02 27.26 15.51
CA MET A 193 11.71 27.83 14.35
C MET A 193 11.34 27.07 13.07
N ASP A 194 11.35 25.74 13.10
CA ASP A 194 11.02 24.91 11.96
C ASP A 194 9.54 25.05 11.55
N ILE A 195 8.61 25.13 12.52
CA ILE A 195 7.19 25.39 12.24
C ILE A 195 7.02 26.74 11.54
N ARG A 196 7.67 27.82 12.02
CA ARG A 196 7.58 29.15 11.40
C ARG A 196 8.13 29.15 9.97
N LYS A 197 9.23 28.43 9.74
CA LYS A 197 9.81 28.29 8.41
C LYS A 197 8.88 27.51 7.47
N ALA A 198 8.24 26.43 7.94
CA ALA A 198 7.22 25.73 7.15
C ALA A 198 6.00 26.62 6.82
N GLU A 199 5.53 27.43 7.78
CA GLU A 199 4.47 28.43 7.58
C GLU A 199 4.84 29.48 6.53
N GLU A 200 6.08 29.97 6.55
CA GLU A 200 6.60 30.94 5.58
C GLU A 200 6.74 30.34 4.18
N LEU A 201 7.41 29.19 4.08
CA LEU A 201 7.66 28.51 2.80
C LEU A 201 6.36 28.13 2.09
N CYS A 202 5.39 27.62 2.84
CA CYS A 202 4.14 27.12 2.28
C CYS A 202 3.00 28.15 2.34
N ARG A 203 3.23 29.32 2.95
CA ARG A 203 2.23 30.38 3.15
C ARG A 203 0.98 29.91 3.88
N VAL A 204 1.15 29.10 4.92
CA VAL A 204 0.07 28.54 5.76
C VAL A 204 0.21 28.96 7.22
N LYS A 205 -0.81 28.63 8.03
CA LYS A 205 -0.74 28.69 9.49
C LYS A 205 -0.95 27.31 10.09
N LEU A 206 -0.02 26.90 10.95
CA LEU A 206 -0.04 25.62 11.63
C LEU A 206 -0.52 25.82 13.08
N PHE A 207 -1.49 25.03 13.51
CA PHE A 207 -2.10 25.11 14.82
C PHE A 207 -1.35 24.24 15.82
N ARG A 208 -0.60 24.87 16.74
CA ARG A 208 0.20 24.17 17.76
C ARG A 208 -0.64 23.33 18.73
N ASN A 209 -1.93 23.64 18.88
CA ASN A 209 -2.86 22.90 19.75
C ASN A 209 -3.53 21.69 19.05
N LYS A 210 -3.15 21.38 17.81
CA LYS A 210 -3.61 20.22 17.04
C LYS A 210 -2.41 19.33 16.69
N SER A 211 -2.67 18.14 16.17
CA SER A 211 -1.61 17.25 15.68
C SER A 211 -0.77 17.96 14.60
N LEU A 212 0.48 18.30 14.93
CA LEU A 212 1.40 18.91 13.97
C LEU A 212 1.76 17.92 12.86
N LYS A 213 1.94 16.63 13.20
CA LYS A 213 2.22 15.57 12.22
C LYS A 213 1.13 15.54 11.14
N PHE A 214 -0.14 15.47 11.55
CA PHE A 214 -1.24 15.41 10.60
C PHE A 214 -1.32 16.68 9.73
N GLN A 215 -1.11 17.86 10.31
CA GLN A 215 -1.09 19.11 9.54
C GLN A 215 0.05 19.15 8.52
N LEU A 216 1.24 18.68 8.87
CA LEU A 216 2.39 18.61 7.97
C LEU A 216 2.20 17.56 6.87
N VAL A 217 1.62 16.40 7.19
CA VAL A 217 1.28 15.37 6.20
C VAL A 217 0.26 15.91 5.19
N ASN A 218 -0.80 16.59 5.65
CA ASN A 218 -1.77 17.24 4.74
C ASN A 218 -1.14 18.35 3.90
N LEU A 219 -0.21 19.11 4.48
CA LEU A 219 0.52 20.14 3.74
C LEU A 219 1.41 19.52 2.66
N MET A 220 2.08 18.42 2.98
CA MET A 220 2.92 17.68 2.04
C MET A 220 2.10 17.08 0.90
N ASP A 221 0.97 16.42 1.22
CA ASP A 221 0.04 15.89 0.23
C ASP A 221 -0.47 17.00 -0.73
N GLY A 222 -0.88 18.14 -0.19
CA GLY A 222 -1.31 19.28 -0.99
C GLY A 222 -0.21 19.86 -1.89
N LEU A 223 1.03 19.90 -1.41
CA LEU A 223 2.17 20.37 -2.21
C LEU A 223 2.52 19.38 -3.33
N VAL A 224 2.49 18.07 -3.05
CA VAL A 224 2.68 17.03 -4.06
C VAL A 224 1.60 17.15 -5.15
N GLN A 225 0.35 17.36 -4.76
CA GLN A 225 -0.78 17.52 -5.69
C GLN A 225 -0.82 18.86 -6.43
N SER A 226 0.04 19.83 -6.11
CA SER A 226 -0.02 21.17 -6.71
C SER A 226 0.19 21.19 -8.23
N TYR A 227 0.83 20.15 -8.79
CA TYR A 227 1.04 19.96 -10.22
C TYR A 227 0.13 18.89 -10.84
N ARG A 228 -0.91 18.43 -10.13
CA ARG A 228 -1.78 17.31 -10.59
C ARG A 228 -2.44 17.54 -11.95
N THR A 229 -2.77 18.79 -12.30
CA THR A 229 -3.39 19.16 -13.59
C THR A 229 -2.38 19.62 -14.63
N THR A 230 -1.09 19.67 -14.28
CA THR A 230 -0.03 20.07 -15.19
C THR A 230 0.42 18.86 -15.99
N GLU A 231 0.35 18.94 -17.31
CA GLU A 231 0.98 17.93 -18.16
C GLU A 231 2.50 18.03 -17.99
N SER A 232 3.10 16.95 -17.48
CA SER A 232 4.54 16.82 -17.31
C SER A 232 5.01 15.48 -17.86
N ASP A 233 6.10 15.46 -18.61
CA ASP A 233 6.65 14.22 -19.17
C ASP A 233 7.25 13.31 -18.08
N GLU A 234 7.57 13.87 -16.91
CA GLU A 234 8.15 13.16 -15.77
C GLU A 234 7.12 12.95 -14.65
N LEU A 235 7.12 11.74 -14.11
CA LEU A 235 6.30 11.29 -12.99
C LEU A 235 7.19 10.74 -11.85
N GLU A 236 6.69 10.79 -10.61
CA GLU A 236 7.34 10.23 -9.41
C GLU A 236 6.29 9.67 -8.43
N LEU A 237 6.65 8.68 -7.61
CA LEU A 237 5.92 8.36 -6.37
C LEU A 237 6.40 9.33 -5.27
N ALA A 238 6.23 10.63 -5.50
CA ALA A 238 7.00 11.69 -4.85
C ALA A 238 6.99 11.62 -3.32
N ALA A 239 5.81 11.42 -2.72
CA ALA A 239 5.68 11.34 -1.27
C ALA A 239 6.43 10.14 -0.67
N PHE A 240 6.43 9.00 -1.37
CA PHE A 240 7.07 7.77 -0.93
C PHE A 240 8.60 7.82 -1.12
N ASP A 241 9.04 8.23 -2.31
CA ASP A 241 10.46 8.33 -2.67
C ASP A 241 11.22 9.31 -1.76
N ILE A 242 10.61 10.44 -1.44
CA ILE A 242 11.20 11.45 -0.55
C ILE A 242 11.42 10.91 0.86
N ALA A 243 10.54 10.03 1.35
CA ALA A 243 10.71 9.40 2.65
C ALA A 243 11.95 8.48 2.71
N LYS A 244 12.40 7.98 1.57
CA LYS A 244 13.59 7.14 1.39
C LYS A 244 14.83 7.91 0.96
N ASP A 245 14.72 9.23 0.80
CA ASP A 245 15.75 10.10 0.21
C ASP A 245 16.25 9.63 -1.17
N VAL A 246 15.33 9.11 -1.98
CA VAL A 246 15.55 8.73 -3.39
C VAL A 246 14.59 9.49 -4.31
N ARG A 247 14.81 9.40 -5.62
CA ARG A 247 13.90 9.93 -6.64
C ARG A 247 13.84 9.01 -7.85
N TYR A 248 12.76 8.26 -7.98
CA TYR A 248 12.55 7.43 -9.16
C TYR A 248 11.73 8.20 -10.19
N LYS A 249 12.38 8.56 -11.28
CA LYS A 249 11.74 9.26 -12.41
C LYS A 249 11.14 8.25 -13.36
N TYR A 250 9.86 8.44 -13.67
CA TYR A 250 9.16 7.67 -14.68
C TYR A 250 8.73 8.56 -15.85
N GLU A 251 8.81 8.04 -17.06
CA GLU A 251 8.22 8.73 -18.22
C GLU A 251 6.70 8.58 -18.18
N ARG A 252 5.97 9.65 -18.47
CA ARG A 252 4.50 9.61 -18.58
C ARG A 252 4.02 8.54 -19.55
N SER A 253 4.72 8.39 -20.68
CA SER A 253 4.42 7.41 -21.72
C SER A 253 4.37 5.97 -21.20
N TRP A 254 5.09 5.66 -20.13
CA TRP A 254 5.09 4.32 -19.54
C TRP A 254 3.75 3.93 -18.92
N TYR A 255 2.93 4.93 -18.55
CA TYR A 255 1.61 4.76 -17.93
C TYR A 255 0.44 5.16 -18.85
N GLU A 256 0.69 5.45 -20.13
CA GLU A 256 -0.35 5.81 -21.11
C GLU A 256 -1.35 4.69 -21.38
N GLU A 257 -0.94 3.43 -21.20
CA GLU A 257 -1.76 2.23 -21.35
C GLU A 257 -1.36 1.18 -20.32
N SER A 258 -2.25 0.21 -20.11
CA SER A 258 -1.93 -0.99 -19.32
C SER A 258 -1.99 -2.24 -20.20
N ILE A 259 -1.13 -3.21 -19.87
CA ILE A 259 -1.16 -4.55 -20.46
C ILE A 259 -1.49 -5.58 -19.38
N LEU A 260 -2.32 -6.56 -19.71
CA LEU A 260 -2.66 -7.63 -18.78
C LEU A 260 -1.59 -8.72 -18.80
N THR A 261 -1.06 -9.07 -17.62
CA THR A 261 -0.09 -10.15 -17.47
C THR A 261 -0.54 -11.18 -16.45
N PRO A 262 -0.14 -12.46 -16.59
CA PRO A 262 -0.43 -13.48 -15.58
C PRO A 262 0.15 -13.12 -14.21
N PHE A 263 -0.65 -13.32 -13.17
CA PHE A 263 -0.25 -13.21 -11.77
C PHE A 263 -0.94 -14.33 -10.99
N GLU A 264 -0.18 -15.40 -10.70
CA GLU A 264 -0.70 -16.68 -10.23
C GLU A 264 -1.83 -17.19 -11.16
N ASN A 265 -3.06 -17.26 -10.67
CA ASN A 265 -4.25 -17.73 -11.39
C ASN A 265 -5.17 -16.59 -11.90
N ILE A 266 -4.74 -15.33 -11.80
CA ILE A 266 -5.46 -14.17 -12.36
C ILE A 266 -4.60 -13.43 -13.39
N MET A 267 -5.18 -12.38 -13.96
CA MET A 267 -4.46 -11.39 -14.76
C MET A 267 -4.42 -10.07 -13.98
N ILE A 268 -3.27 -9.40 -13.98
CA ILE A 268 -3.09 -8.08 -13.37
C ILE A 268 -2.66 -7.06 -14.44
N PRO A 269 -3.19 -5.82 -14.43
CA PRO A 269 -2.70 -4.77 -15.32
C PRO A 269 -1.33 -4.27 -14.85
N ILE A 270 -0.40 -4.13 -15.78
CA ILE A 270 0.92 -3.52 -15.55
C ILE A 270 1.13 -2.35 -16.53
N PRO A 271 2.05 -1.41 -16.27
CA PRO A 271 2.27 -0.28 -17.18
C PRO A 271 2.87 -0.76 -18.50
N VAL A 272 2.47 -0.15 -19.63
CA VAL A 272 3.02 -0.49 -20.95
C VAL A 272 4.54 -0.33 -21.00
N GLY A 273 5.08 0.66 -20.26
CA GLY A 273 6.51 0.90 -20.09
C GLY A 273 7.15 0.17 -18.90
N TYR A 274 6.63 -0.99 -18.48
CA TYR A 274 7.11 -1.71 -17.28
C TYR A 274 8.63 -1.93 -17.23
N HIS A 275 9.31 -2.06 -18.37
CA HIS A 275 10.77 -2.22 -18.40
C HIS A 275 11.48 -0.98 -17.85
N GLY A 276 11.01 0.22 -18.18
CA GLY A 276 11.53 1.48 -17.66
C GLY A 276 11.26 1.63 -16.17
N VAL A 277 10.03 1.34 -15.74
CA VAL A 277 9.62 1.38 -14.32
C VAL A 277 10.50 0.44 -13.47
N LEU A 278 10.63 -0.82 -13.87
CA LEU A 278 11.44 -1.80 -13.14
C LEU A 278 12.94 -1.48 -13.17
N SER A 279 13.45 -0.91 -14.26
CA SER A 279 14.85 -0.48 -14.34
C SER A 279 15.15 0.71 -13.44
N ALA A 280 14.20 1.64 -13.29
CA ALA A 280 14.33 2.76 -12.36
C ALA A 280 14.36 2.28 -10.90
N LEU A 281 13.43 1.38 -10.53
CA LEU A 281 13.31 0.86 -9.17
C LEU A 281 14.45 -0.07 -8.76
N TYR A 282 14.80 -1.05 -9.62
CA TYR A 282 15.64 -2.19 -9.25
C TYR A 282 16.95 -2.29 -10.05
N GLY A 283 17.18 -1.37 -11.00
CA GLY A 283 18.31 -1.41 -11.91
C GLY A 283 18.07 -2.28 -13.14
N SER A 284 18.96 -2.20 -14.13
CA SER A 284 18.82 -2.92 -15.41
C SER A 284 18.88 -4.44 -15.28
N ASP A 285 19.32 -4.96 -14.13
CA ASP A 285 19.41 -6.39 -13.82
C ASP A 285 18.23 -6.90 -12.99
N TYR A 286 17.09 -6.20 -12.97
CA TYR A 286 15.90 -6.57 -12.18
C TYR A 286 15.38 -8.00 -12.42
N MET A 287 15.70 -8.61 -13.57
CA MET A 287 15.37 -10.01 -13.87
C MET A 287 16.20 -11.03 -13.06
N VAL A 288 17.31 -10.62 -12.45
CA VAL A 288 18.12 -11.45 -11.56
C VAL A 288 17.47 -11.46 -10.17
N PRO A 289 17.07 -12.63 -9.64
CA PRO A 289 16.51 -12.70 -8.31
C PRO A 289 17.52 -12.26 -7.24
N LYS A 290 17.11 -11.33 -6.38
CA LYS A 290 17.86 -10.82 -5.23
C LYS A 290 16.98 -10.95 -3.99
N ARG A 291 17.49 -11.59 -2.93
CA ARG A 291 16.80 -11.75 -1.64
C ARG A 291 17.14 -10.62 -0.68
N GLU A 292 17.09 -9.40 -1.19
CA GLU A 292 17.45 -8.19 -0.47
C GLU A 292 16.39 -7.14 -0.77
N GLY A 293 16.17 -6.23 0.18
CA GLY A 293 15.17 -5.18 0.03
C GLY A 293 13.78 -5.65 0.45
N GLY A 294 13.17 -4.87 1.33
CA GLY A 294 11.82 -5.02 1.85
C GLY A 294 11.62 -3.87 2.81
N ASP A 295 10.63 -3.01 2.54
CA ASP A 295 10.34 -1.83 3.37
C ASP A 295 9.39 -2.15 4.53
N HIS A 296 9.04 -3.44 4.69
CA HIS A 296 8.12 -3.97 5.67
C HIS A 296 8.66 -5.25 6.32
N GLU A 297 8.06 -5.60 7.45
CA GLU A 297 8.37 -6.85 8.14
C GLU A 297 7.70 -8.03 7.44
N TYR A 298 8.50 -9.05 7.09
CA TYR A 298 8.01 -10.30 6.54
C TYR A 298 7.92 -11.41 7.63
N PRO A 299 6.84 -12.23 7.65
CA PRO A 299 5.58 -12.01 6.96
C PRO A 299 4.68 -11.00 7.71
N PHE A 300 3.83 -10.23 7.01
CA PHE A 300 3.00 -9.16 7.58
C PHE A 300 2.09 -9.68 8.72
N TYR A 301 1.59 -10.92 8.61
CA TYR A 301 0.69 -11.51 9.60
C TYR A 301 1.38 -11.87 10.92
N LYS A 302 2.71 -11.80 11.00
CA LYS A 302 3.47 -12.08 12.24
C LYS A 302 3.05 -11.17 13.39
N LYS A 303 2.77 -9.89 13.11
CA LYS A 303 2.25 -8.94 14.12
C LYS A 303 0.87 -9.35 14.64
N GLN A 304 0.00 -9.84 13.74
CA GLN A 304 -1.33 -10.32 14.10
C GLN A 304 -1.26 -11.60 14.94
N ASP A 305 -0.32 -12.51 14.64
CA ASP A 305 -0.08 -13.69 15.49
C ASP A 305 0.35 -13.29 16.91
N MET A 306 1.27 -12.32 17.03
CA MET A 306 1.76 -11.83 18.33
C MET A 306 0.62 -11.21 19.16
N GLU A 307 -0.22 -10.40 18.51
CA GLU A 307 -1.37 -9.78 19.18
C GLU A 307 -2.39 -10.82 19.63
N LEU A 308 -2.68 -11.83 18.80
CA LEU A 308 -3.57 -12.94 19.18
C LEU A 308 -3.01 -13.72 20.39
N GLN A 309 -1.71 -13.97 20.42
CA GLN A 309 -1.06 -14.60 21.57
C GLN A 309 -1.14 -13.74 22.84
N ARG A 310 -1.01 -12.41 22.71
CA ARG A 310 -1.18 -11.47 23.82
C ARG A 310 -2.60 -11.55 24.39
N LEU A 311 -3.61 -11.43 23.54
CA LEU A 311 -5.03 -11.51 23.93
C LEU A 311 -5.37 -12.86 24.59
N TYR A 312 -4.81 -13.96 24.09
CA TYR A 312 -5.02 -15.28 24.70
C TYR A 312 -4.40 -15.39 26.11
N ARG A 313 -3.23 -14.78 26.34
CA ARG A 313 -2.59 -14.74 27.68
C ARG A 313 -3.38 -13.86 28.64
N GLU A 314 -3.75 -12.66 28.22
CA GLU A 314 -4.56 -11.73 29.01
C GLU A 314 -5.94 -12.30 29.34
N GLY A 315 -6.56 -13.05 28.41
CA GLY A 315 -7.80 -13.78 28.65
C GLY A 315 -7.67 -14.89 29.69
N LYS A 316 -6.52 -15.58 29.74
CA LYS A 316 -6.22 -16.57 30.78
C LYS A 316 -5.93 -15.96 32.15
N GLU A 317 -5.29 -14.79 32.18
CA GLU A 317 -4.95 -14.09 33.42
C GLU A 317 -6.16 -13.36 34.03
N ASN A 318 -7.07 -12.84 33.20
CA ASN A 318 -8.28 -12.13 33.64
C ASN A 318 -9.51 -13.03 33.84
N GLY A 319 -9.41 -14.34 33.55
CA GLY A 319 -10.53 -15.28 33.58
C GLY A 319 -10.11 -16.70 33.97
N GLY A 320 -10.00 -16.95 35.28
CA GLY A 320 -10.04 -18.32 35.80
C GLY A 320 -11.35 -19.02 35.42
N ASN A 321 -11.26 -20.29 35.05
CA ASN A 321 -12.37 -21.21 34.73
C ASN A 321 -13.33 -20.73 33.62
N HIS A 322 -13.06 -21.11 32.37
CA HIS A 322 -14.03 -21.91 31.62
C HIS A 322 -13.33 -22.81 30.59
N ALA A 323 -13.88 -24.02 30.53
CA ALA A 323 -13.49 -25.24 29.84
C ALA A 323 -12.90 -25.11 28.43
N GLU A 324 -12.00 -26.06 28.16
CA GLU A 324 -11.71 -26.67 26.86
C GLU A 324 -12.82 -26.47 25.81
N ILE A 325 -12.45 -25.93 24.64
CA ILE A 325 -12.85 -26.44 23.32
C ILE A 325 -11.67 -26.27 22.37
#